data_AF-A0A100Y6G4-F1
#
_entry.id   AF-A0A100Y6G4-F1
#
_cell.length_a   1.000
_cell.length_b   1.000
_cell.length_c   1.000
_cell.angle_alpha   90.00
_cell.angle_beta   90.00
_cell.angle_gamma   90.00
#
_symmetry.space_group_name_H-M   'P 1'
#
loop_
_entity.id
_entity.type
_entity.pdbx_description
1 polymer ?
#
loop_
_entity_poly.entity_id
_entity_poly.type
_entity_poly.pdbx_seq_one_letter_code
_entity_poly.pdbx_strand_id
1 'polypeptide(L)'
;MTSTAPETSAPAPTRFVTSRRERSLRDLTAEQRRSQISDGHRLIRAVRARPFQLYTARRHATRAVTLDAEEWMAGVLPAMRAAVSRTASARLDTALARARKRMSEYGVKRVGSAEAVAEALSDNKWFRTQREHVGRAELRDRVRDALAHGEPVELVFPLFSRKPFSPVKNRGVAPDTAELHSLARCAALAHTVAALSPTGCRFTVVADGHKYNRACRTPDAVVDAYQDTLRRWVRELDAEDVLRVVDYEEWVAGGLGAADLREREEYYLRQAAALHERHGRRFSPAAPRDSLARLADGGGTGQQLAHTFWSIATSVHYTALDTGHAGLPDGPCYSDAYQEAYAQYVAHLGRPLTGTGPVTGPDGQRPAAPYGRTAADPALHHALREEAWRAACRYVAISLTDRDLNLVRETAPRAVKLTIHGKPGELHFTTAASRDANMTAQHSTGGYALLDGRARPTFRYRIEREAAGETPVLLHGAADRAEREPHFLPLARLERTQQPVAYVDDPAPLLDSTFPHLLEALEL
;
A
#
# COMPACT_ATOMS: atom_id res chain seq x y z
N MET A 1 34.63 63.11 -21.56
CA MET A 1 35.32 61.85 -21.25
C MET A 1 34.89 61.43 -19.86
N THR A 2 33.85 60.60 -19.78
CA THR A 2 33.33 59.99 -18.55
C THR A 2 32.75 58.65 -19.00
N SER A 3 33.50 57.58 -18.70
CA SER A 3 33.11 56.21 -18.99
C SER A 3 32.21 55.72 -17.86
N THR A 4 30.96 55.38 -18.18
CA THR A 4 30.03 54.71 -17.27
C THR A 4 29.75 53.31 -17.82
N ALA A 5 30.16 52.30 -17.06
CA ALA A 5 29.90 50.89 -17.31
C ALA A 5 28.38 50.58 -17.24
N PRO A 6 27.89 49.54 -17.94
CA PRO A 6 26.50 49.14 -17.83
C PRO A 6 26.28 48.35 -16.53
N GLU A 7 25.35 48.83 -15.70
CA GLU A 7 24.84 48.09 -14.55
C GLU A 7 24.18 46.79 -15.01
N THR A 8 24.77 45.66 -14.60
CA THR A 8 24.14 44.35 -14.66
C THR A 8 23.05 44.28 -13.60
N SER A 9 21.80 44.50 -14.00
CA SER A 9 20.64 44.24 -13.14
C SER A 9 20.56 42.73 -12.87
N ALA A 10 20.89 42.32 -11.65
CA ALA A 10 20.61 40.96 -11.18
C ALA A 10 19.10 40.67 -11.34
N PRO A 11 18.70 39.50 -11.85
CA PRO A 11 17.29 39.15 -11.91
C PRO A 11 16.75 39.11 -10.48
N ALA A 12 15.74 39.93 -10.22
CA ALA A 12 15.02 39.89 -8.96
C ALA A 12 14.56 38.44 -8.69
N PRO A 13 14.70 37.91 -7.46
CA PRO A 13 14.25 36.57 -7.15
C PRO A 13 12.76 36.50 -7.47
N THR A 14 12.40 35.62 -8.41
CA THR A 14 11.03 35.33 -8.77
C THR A 14 10.34 34.74 -7.54
N ARG A 15 9.73 35.61 -6.74
CA ARG A 15 8.87 35.29 -5.61
C ARG A 15 7.59 34.64 -6.14
N PHE A 16 7.66 33.37 -6.51
CA PHE A 16 6.46 32.56 -6.51
C PHE A 16 6.08 32.24 -5.05
N VAL A 17 5.06 32.97 -4.58
CA VAL A 17 3.96 32.47 -3.76
C VAL A 17 4.26 32.07 -2.31
N THR A 18 4.69 33.04 -1.50
CA THR A 18 4.60 32.94 -0.02
C THR A 18 3.14 33.04 0.47
N SER A 19 2.23 33.71 -0.25
CA SER A 19 0.86 33.99 0.22
C SER A 19 -0.17 32.86 0.03
N ARG A 20 0.13 31.84 -0.78
CA ARG A 20 -0.73 30.64 -0.97
C ARG A 20 -0.26 29.48 -0.08
N ARG A 21 1.06 29.33 0.13
CA ARG A 21 1.66 28.40 1.12
C ARG A 21 1.34 28.77 2.57
N GLU A 22 1.36 30.06 2.94
CA GLU A 22 0.94 30.47 4.29
C GLU A 22 -0.55 30.20 4.57
N ARG A 23 -1.40 30.17 3.54
CA ARG A 23 -2.80 29.74 3.64
C ARG A 23 -2.93 28.21 3.75
N SER A 24 -2.30 27.48 2.84
CA SER A 24 -2.25 26.00 2.83
C SER A 24 -1.77 25.40 4.16
N LEU A 25 -0.76 26.00 4.81
CA LEU A 25 -0.26 25.60 6.11
C LEU A 25 -1.20 25.96 7.28
N ARG A 26 -1.99 27.03 7.18
CA ARG A 26 -2.92 27.46 8.26
C ARG A 26 -4.21 26.62 8.29
N ASP A 27 -4.55 25.95 7.20
CA ASP A 27 -5.84 25.26 7.05
C ASP A 27 -5.81 23.75 7.40
N LEU A 28 -4.63 23.17 7.68
CA LEU A 28 -4.53 21.76 8.06
C LEU A 28 -4.63 21.57 9.58
N THR A 29 -5.64 20.80 10.00
CA THR A 29 -5.83 20.39 11.41
C THR A 29 -4.66 19.52 11.90
N ALA A 30 -4.47 19.47 13.23
CA ALA A 30 -3.48 18.59 13.85
C ALA A 30 -3.65 17.11 13.42
N GLU A 31 -4.88 16.69 13.17
CA GLU A 31 -5.22 15.36 12.65
C GLU A 31 -4.75 15.15 11.21
N GLN A 32 -5.00 16.12 10.33
CA GLN A 32 -4.55 16.04 8.94
C GLN A 32 -3.03 15.92 8.85
N ARG A 33 -2.30 16.55 9.78
CA ARG A 33 -0.83 16.51 9.89
C ARG A 33 -0.26 15.16 10.37
N ARG A 34 -1.01 14.32 11.11
CA ARG A 34 -0.53 13.01 11.61
C ARG A 34 -0.22 12.02 10.49
N SER A 35 0.94 11.34 10.54
CA SER A 35 1.18 10.20 9.63
C SER A 35 0.58 8.91 10.15
N GLN A 36 -0.11 8.21 9.26
CA GLN A 36 -0.71 6.91 9.53
C GLN A 36 -0.08 5.90 8.58
N ILE A 37 0.32 4.79 9.15
CA ILE A 37 0.90 3.62 8.50
C ILE A 37 0.15 2.42 9.12
N SER A 38 0.01 1.31 8.39
CA SER A 38 -0.72 0.12 8.89
C SER A 38 -0.24 -0.30 10.30
N ASP A 39 -1.16 -0.72 11.18
CA ASP A 39 -0.81 -1.08 12.55
C ASP A 39 0.08 -2.33 12.61
N GLY A 40 1.38 -2.14 12.90
CA GLY A 40 2.35 -3.22 13.04
C GLY A 40 2.13 -4.09 14.28
N HIS A 41 1.37 -3.62 15.28
CA HIS A 41 1.15 -4.35 16.52
C HIS A 41 0.40 -5.67 16.31
N ARG A 42 -0.53 -5.71 15.33
CA ARG A 42 -1.23 -6.96 14.97
C ARG A 42 -0.24 -8.02 14.47
N LEU A 43 0.61 -7.67 13.51
CA LEU A 43 1.61 -8.61 12.97
C LEU A 43 2.60 -9.06 14.04
N ILE A 44 3.13 -8.14 14.85
CA ILE A 44 4.05 -8.47 15.94
C ILE A 44 3.39 -9.45 16.92
N ARG A 45 2.10 -9.26 17.24
CA ARG A 45 1.34 -10.20 18.09
C ARG A 45 1.17 -11.56 17.42
N ALA A 46 0.82 -11.59 16.13
CA ALA A 46 0.67 -12.83 15.37
C ALA A 46 1.98 -13.64 15.35
N VAL A 47 3.11 -12.99 15.08
CA VAL A 47 4.44 -13.62 15.11
C VAL A 47 4.82 -14.10 16.50
N ARG A 48 4.49 -13.35 17.56
CA ARG A 48 4.76 -13.77 18.95
C ARG A 48 3.95 -14.97 19.40
N ALA A 49 2.69 -15.06 18.97
CA ALA A 49 1.82 -16.18 19.33
C ALA A 49 2.20 -17.46 18.56
N ARG A 50 2.83 -17.31 17.40
CA ARG A 50 3.11 -18.41 16.45
C ARG A 50 4.50 -18.26 15.83
N PRO A 51 5.57 -18.11 16.62
CA PRO A 51 6.89 -18.01 16.03
C PRO A 51 7.16 -19.32 15.30
N PHE A 52 7.79 -19.26 14.13
CA PHE A 52 8.19 -20.44 13.34
C PHE A 52 7.08 -21.24 12.63
N GLN A 53 5.86 -20.72 12.52
CA GLN A 53 4.79 -21.39 11.74
C GLN A 53 4.81 -21.06 10.24
N LEU A 54 5.94 -20.56 9.72
CA LEU A 54 6.14 -20.44 8.28
C LEU A 54 6.47 -21.80 7.68
N TYR A 55 5.99 -22.06 6.47
CA TYR A 55 6.38 -23.23 5.71
C TYR A 55 7.85 -23.11 5.29
N THR A 56 8.63 -24.14 5.65
CA THR A 56 9.95 -24.39 5.08
C THR A 56 9.86 -24.55 3.56
N ALA A 57 10.97 -24.41 2.84
CA ALA A 57 11.02 -24.62 1.40
C ALA A 57 10.44 -25.99 1.02
N ARG A 58 10.83 -27.05 1.75
CA ARG A 58 10.30 -28.41 1.57
C ARG A 58 8.79 -28.46 1.83
N ARG A 59 8.33 -27.95 2.97
CA ARG A 59 6.90 -28.01 3.33
C ARG A 59 6.04 -27.23 2.35
N HIS A 60 6.51 -26.08 1.90
CA HIS A 60 5.84 -25.28 0.88
C HIS A 60 5.69 -26.06 -0.43
N ALA A 61 6.78 -26.66 -0.94
CA ALA A 61 6.74 -27.47 -2.16
C ALA A 61 5.78 -28.66 -2.04
N THR A 62 5.75 -29.34 -0.88
CA THR A 62 4.84 -30.49 -0.68
C THR A 62 3.38 -30.12 -0.50
N ARG A 63 3.09 -28.88 -0.05
CA ARG A 63 1.73 -28.40 0.19
C ARG A 63 1.13 -27.68 -1.00
N ALA A 64 1.97 -27.13 -1.86
CA ALA A 64 1.52 -26.32 -2.97
C ALA A 64 0.72 -27.17 -3.97
N VAL A 65 -0.29 -26.54 -4.56
CA VAL A 65 -0.90 -26.99 -5.81
C VAL A 65 -0.40 -26.08 -6.93
N THR A 66 -0.20 -26.65 -8.11
CA THR A 66 0.30 -25.92 -9.27
C THR A 66 -0.80 -25.86 -10.31
N LEU A 67 -1.00 -24.69 -10.90
CA LEU A 67 -1.95 -24.45 -11.98
C LEU A 67 -1.21 -23.96 -13.22
N ASP A 68 -1.74 -24.30 -14.39
CA ASP A 68 -1.24 -23.74 -15.63
C ASP A 68 -1.59 -22.23 -15.69
N ALA A 69 -0.61 -21.42 -16.11
CA ALA A 69 -0.80 -19.99 -16.17
C ALA A 69 -1.85 -19.57 -17.21
N GLU A 70 -1.99 -20.30 -18.32
CA GLU A 70 -3.02 -20.05 -19.34
C GLU A 70 -4.41 -20.33 -18.78
N GLU A 71 -4.59 -21.44 -18.05
CA GLU A 71 -5.84 -21.75 -17.36
C GLU A 71 -6.21 -20.66 -16.34
N TRP A 72 -5.22 -20.16 -15.58
CA TRP A 72 -5.44 -19.05 -14.66
C TRP A 72 -5.89 -17.77 -15.39
N MET A 73 -5.22 -17.42 -16.50
CA MET A 73 -5.57 -16.25 -17.31
C MET A 73 -6.96 -16.41 -17.94
N ALA A 74 -7.31 -17.60 -18.44
CA ALA A 74 -8.58 -17.88 -19.09
C ALA A 74 -9.76 -18.00 -18.11
N GLY A 75 -9.52 -18.44 -16.87
CA GLY A 75 -10.55 -18.60 -15.85
C GLY A 75 -10.74 -17.36 -14.97
N VAL A 76 -9.66 -16.89 -14.35
CA VAL A 76 -9.76 -15.91 -13.25
C VAL A 76 -9.89 -14.48 -13.72
N LEU A 77 -9.16 -14.08 -14.75
CA LEU A 77 -9.24 -12.70 -15.24
C LEU A 77 -10.61 -12.37 -15.85
N PRO A 78 -11.22 -13.21 -16.72
CA PRO A 78 -12.58 -12.96 -17.19
C PRO A 78 -13.61 -12.90 -16.05
N ALA A 79 -13.50 -13.80 -15.06
CA ALA A 79 -14.37 -13.77 -13.88
C ALA A 79 -14.21 -12.46 -13.08
N MET A 80 -12.97 -11.96 -12.96
CA MET A 80 -12.67 -10.69 -12.31
C MET A 80 -13.24 -9.49 -13.09
N ARG A 81 -13.04 -9.43 -14.41
CA ARG A 81 -13.64 -8.39 -15.28
C ARG A 81 -15.16 -8.39 -15.16
N ALA A 82 -15.79 -9.57 -15.20
CA ALA A 82 -17.23 -9.71 -15.03
C ALA A 82 -17.68 -9.22 -13.65
N ALA A 83 -16.92 -9.50 -12.58
CA ALA A 83 -17.20 -8.99 -11.24
C ALA A 83 -17.08 -7.46 -11.15
N VAL A 84 -16.10 -6.84 -11.83
CA VAL A 84 -15.96 -5.39 -11.96
C VAL A 84 -17.22 -4.79 -12.59
N SER A 85 -17.61 -5.30 -13.77
CA SER A 85 -18.78 -4.79 -14.50
C SER A 85 -20.09 -4.96 -13.74
N ARG A 86 -20.34 -6.15 -13.15
CA ARG A 86 -21.54 -6.39 -12.33
C ARG A 86 -21.59 -5.47 -11.12
N THR A 87 -20.46 -5.30 -10.42
CA THR A 87 -20.40 -4.44 -9.24
C THR A 87 -20.64 -2.98 -9.61
N ALA A 88 -20.01 -2.49 -10.69
CA ALA A 88 -20.19 -1.12 -11.15
C ALA A 88 -21.66 -0.82 -11.50
N SER A 89 -22.30 -1.71 -12.27
CA SER A 89 -23.72 -1.60 -12.63
C SER A 89 -24.64 -1.60 -11.40
N ALA A 90 -24.45 -2.56 -10.48
CA ALA A 90 -25.26 -2.61 -9.27
C ALA A 90 -25.09 -1.38 -8.37
N ARG A 91 -23.89 -0.77 -8.35
CA ARG A 91 -23.61 0.43 -7.55
C ARG A 91 -24.09 1.72 -8.21
N LEU A 92 -24.07 1.79 -9.54
CA LEU A 92 -24.70 2.85 -10.33
C LEU A 92 -26.18 3.00 -9.96
N ASP A 93 -26.95 1.91 -10.03
CA ASP A 93 -28.38 1.91 -9.70
C ASP A 93 -28.63 2.31 -8.25
N THR A 94 -27.81 1.79 -7.33
CA THR A 94 -27.91 2.11 -5.91
C THR A 94 -27.61 3.58 -5.63
N ALA A 95 -26.64 4.18 -6.33
CA ALA A 95 -26.32 5.60 -6.20
C ALA A 95 -27.47 6.49 -6.71
N LEU A 96 -28.04 6.19 -7.89
CA LEU A 96 -29.18 6.91 -8.45
C LEU A 96 -30.42 6.83 -7.55
N ALA A 97 -30.74 5.64 -7.04
CA ALA A 97 -31.87 5.44 -6.13
C ALA A 97 -31.70 6.25 -4.83
N ARG A 98 -30.50 6.25 -4.24
CA ARG A 98 -30.19 7.04 -3.05
C ARG A 98 -30.29 8.55 -3.32
N ALA A 99 -29.76 9.02 -4.45
CA ALA A 99 -29.80 10.44 -4.79
C ALA A 99 -31.24 10.93 -4.94
N ARG A 100 -32.13 10.13 -5.56
CA ARG A 100 -33.56 10.43 -5.66
C ARG A 100 -34.24 10.49 -4.30
N LYS A 101 -33.94 9.54 -3.42
CA LYS A 101 -34.48 9.54 -2.04
C LYS A 101 -34.02 10.76 -1.23
N ARG A 102 -32.86 11.34 -1.55
CA ARG A 102 -32.22 12.44 -0.82
C ARG A 102 -32.27 13.80 -1.53
N MET A 103 -33.13 13.97 -2.55
CA MET A 103 -33.21 15.23 -3.31
C MET A 103 -33.40 16.47 -2.41
N SER A 104 -34.21 16.34 -1.35
CA SER A 104 -34.44 17.41 -0.37
C SER A 104 -33.20 17.76 0.44
N GLU A 105 -32.36 16.78 0.80
CA GLU A 105 -31.09 17.01 1.50
C GLU A 105 -30.09 17.79 0.64
N TYR A 106 -30.18 17.64 -0.70
CA TYR A 106 -29.37 18.40 -1.65
C TYR A 106 -29.99 19.75 -2.04
N GLY A 107 -31.23 20.02 -1.67
CA GLY A 107 -31.94 21.25 -2.07
C GLY A 107 -32.26 21.32 -3.56
N VAL A 108 -32.39 20.17 -4.25
CA VAL A 108 -32.65 20.10 -5.69
C VAL A 108 -34.03 19.53 -5.99
N LYS A 109 -34.67 19.99 -7.07
CA LYS A 109 -35.96 19.45 -7.55
C LYS A 109 -35.78 18.20 -8.42
N ARG A 110 -34.60 18.01 -9.00
CA ARG A 110 -34.23 16.87 -9.85
C ARG A 110 -32.79 16.50 -9.56
N VAL A 111 -32.52 15.20 -9.44
CA VAL A 111 -31.15 14.66 -9.32
C VAL A 111 -30.38 14.92 -10.60
N GLY A 112 -29.20 15.54 -10.48
CA GLY A 112 -28.19 15.60 -11.53
C GLY A 112 -27.03 14.65 -11.26
N SER A 113 -26.03 14.69 -12.15
CA SER A 113 -24.82 13.86 -12.04
C SER A 113 -24.01 14.15 -10.77
N ALA A 114 -23.96 15.42 -10.32
CA ALA A 114 -23.22 15.79 -9.12
C ALA A 114 -23.78 15.10 -7.86
N GLU A 115 -25.10 15.06 -7.69
CA GLU A 115 -25.73 14.38 -6.56
C GLU A 115 -25.57 12.86 -6.66
N ALA A 116 -25.69 12.30 -7.86
CA ALA A 116 -25.54 10.86 -8.05
C ALA A 116 -24.11 10.37 -7.79
N VAL A 117 -23.09 11.10 -8.29
CA VAL A 117 -21.68 10.82 -7.98
C VAL A 117 -21.40 11.02 -6.48
N ALA A 118 -21.96 12.05 -5.85
CA ALA A 118 -21.79 12.25 -4.40
C ALA A 118 -22.34 11.08 -3.58
N GLU A 119 -23.46 10.47 -4.01
CA GLU A 119 -23.99 9.25 -3.38
C GLU A 119 -23.12 8.02 -3.64
N ALA A 120 -22.54 7.87 -4.83
CA ALA A 120 -21.56 6.80 -5.11
C ALA A 120 -20.31 6.97 -4.23
N LEU A 121 -19.80 8.18 -4.09
CA LEU A 121 -18.65 8.53 -3.23
C LEU A 121 -18.98 8.51 -1.73
N SER A 122 -20.25 8.31 -1.37
CA SER A 122 -20.71 8.15 0.00
C SER A 122 -21.17 6.72 0.31
N ASP A 123 -20.91 5.77 -0.59
CA ASP A 123 -21.34 4.39 -0.44
C ASP A 123 -20.45 3.62 0.54
N ASN A 124 -21.06 2.99 1.54
CA ASN A 124 -20.34 2.18 2.53
C ASN A 124 -19.77 0.87 1.95
N LYS A 125 -20.20 0.47 0.74
CA LYS A 125 -19.58 -0.63 0.00
C LYS A 125 -18.14 -0.31 -0.39
N TRP A 126 -17.84 0.97 -0.62
CA TRP A 126 -16.52 1.47 -1.03
C TRP A 126 -15.76 2.09 0.15
N PHE A 127 -16.46 2.85 0.99
CA PHE A 127 -15.85 3.76 1.93
C PHE A 127 -16.22 3.46 3.38
N ARG A 128 -15.24 3.62 4.27
CA ARG A 128 -15.48 3.71 5.72
C ARG A 128 -15.58 5.18 6.11
N THR A 129 -16.65 5.83 5.67
CA THR A 129 -16.82 7.28 5.87
C THR A 129 -17.38 7.56 7.25
N GLN A 130 -16.63 8.29 8.07
CA GLN A 130 -17.21 9.05 9.18
C GLN A 130 -17.76 10.34 8.58
N ARG A 131 -19.04 10.67 8.82
CA ARG A 131 -19.70 11.87 8.25
C ARG A 131 -18.97 13.18 8.56
N GLU A 132 -18.16 13.19 9.61
CA GLU A 132 -17.31 14.30 10.03
C GLU A 132 -16.11 14.56 9.11
N HIS A 133 -15.72 13.59 8.26
CA HIS A 133 -14.56 13.73 7.38
C HIS A 133 -14.87 14.46 6.08
N VAL A 134 -15.94 14.08 5.37
CA VAL A 134 -16.41 14.77 4.15
C VAL A 134 -17.92 14.62 4.05
N GLY A 135 -18.63 15.75 3.92
CA GLY A 135 -20.08 15.78 3.78
C GLY A 135 -20.56 15.46 2.36
N ARG A 136 -21.79 14.95 2.22
CA ARG A 136 -22.43 14.73 0.91
C ARG A 136 -22.54 16.01 0.08
N ALA A 137 -22.95 17.11 0.71
CA ALA A 137 -23.06 18.41 0.06
C ALA A 137 -21.69 18.91 -0.43
N GLU A 138 -20.64 18.74 0.37
CA GLU A 138 -19.27 19.07 -0.01
C GLU A 138 -18.78 18.23 -1.20
N LEU A 139 -19.03 16.92 -1.20
CA LEU A 139 -18.72 16.04 -2.35
C LEU A 139 -19.47 16.47 -3.61
N ARG A 140 -20.78 16.72 -3.49
CA ARG A 140 -21.59 17.23 -4.60
C ARG A 140 -21.00 18.53 -5.14
N ASP A 141 -20.63 19.46 -4.29
CA ASP A 141 -20.13 20.77 -4.71
C ASP A 141 -18.77 20.65 -5.42
N ARG A 142 -17.87 19.79 -4.94
CA ARG A 142 -16.61 19.47 -5.63
C ARG A 142 -16.83 18.83 -7.00
N VAL A 143 -17.76 17.87 -7.08
CA VAL A 143 -18.10 17.22 -8.36
C VAL A 143 -18.72 18.24 -9.30
N ARG A 144 -19.68 19.05 -8.84
CA ARG A 144 -20.33 20.09 -9.65
C ARG A 144 -19.32 21.08 -10.20
N ASP A 145 -18.32 21.48 -9.40
CA ASP A 145 -17.24 22.36 -9.85
C ASP A 145 -16.44 21.71 -10.99
N ALA A 146 -16.01 20.45 -10.85
CA ALA A 146 -15.33 19.72 -11.93
C ALA A 146 -16.19 19.63 -13.21
N LEU A 147 -17.48 19.29 -13.08
CA LEU A 147 -18.40 19.20 -14.21
C LEU A 147 -18.61 20.54 -14.91
N ALA A 148 -18.69 21.65 -14.16
CA ALA A 148 -18.85 22.99 -14.72
C ALA A 148 -17.66 23.43 -15.59
N HIS A 149 -16.48 22.84 -15.35
CA HIS A 149 -15.27 23.07 -16.14
C HIS A 149 -15.10 22.06 -17.30
N GLY A 150 -16.06 21.14 -17.50
CA GLY A 150 -15.95 20.09 -18.50
C GLY A 150 -14.89 19.03 -18.18
N GLU A 151 -14.46 18.93 -16.92
CA GLU A 151 -13.40 18.01 -16.50
C GLU A 151 -13.97 16.70 -15.95
N PRO A 152 -13.27 15.56 -16.15
CA PRO A 152 -13.65 14.30 -15.53
C PRO A 152 -13.61 14.41 -14.01
N VAL A 153 -14.42 13.61 -13.32
CA VAL A 153 -14.32 13.49 -11.86
C VAL A 153 -12.99 12.80 -11.52
N GLU A 154 -12.03 13.56 -10.99
CA GLU A 154 -10.71 13.04 -10.67
C GLU A 154 -10.66 12.47 -9.24
N LEU A 155 -10.27 11.21 -9.12
CA LEU A 155 -10.02 10.52 -7.86
C LEU A 155 -8.52 10.25 -7.75
N VAL A 156 -7.89 10.69 -6.66
CA VAL A 156 -6.44 10.49 -6.44
C VAL A 156 -6.22 9.64 -5.21
N PHE A 157 -5.50 8.54 -5.36
CA PHE A 157 -5.35 7.54 -4.30
C PHE A 157 -3.88 7.11 -4.11
N PRO A 158 -3.18 7.69 -3.13
CA PRO A 158 -1.85 7.22 -2.74
C PRO A 158 -1.94 5.84 -2.07
N LEU A 159 -1.46 4.80 -2.75
CA LEU A 159 -1.41 3.41 -2.29
C LEU A 159 -0.45 2.61 -3.17
N PHE A 160 -0.07 1.41 -2.74
CA PHE A 160 0.72 0.44 -3.49
C PHE A 160 2.18 0.84 -3.63
N SER A 161 2.82 1.09 -2.50
CA SER A 161 4.26 1.35 -2.39
C SER A 161 5.08 0.22 -2.99
N ARG A 162 5.05 -0.95 -2.35
CA ARG A 162 5.71 -2.21 -2.73
C ARG A 162 5.32 -3.30 -1.74
N LYS A 163 5.45 -4.57 -2.13
CA LYS A 163 5.50 -5.67 -1.15
C LYS A 163 6.84 -5.66 -0.42
N PRO A 164 6.88 -5.58 0.93
CA PRO A 164 8.12 -5.53 1.67
C PRO A 164 8.86 -6.85 1.66
N PHE A 165 10.19 -6.78 1.83
CA PHE A 165 11.08 -7.91 2.13
C PHE A 165 10.83 -8.47 3.54
N SER A 166 9.65 -9.03 3.74
CA SER A 166 9.15 -9.49 5.04
C SER A 166 8.56 -10.89 4.89
N PRO A 167 9.30 -11.95 5.23
CA PRO A 167 8.88 -13.34 5.05
C PRO A 167 7.65 -13.70 5.89
N VAL A 168 7.37 -12.96 6.95
CA VAL A 168 6.16 -13.13 7.78
C VAL A 168 4.91 -12.49 7.15
N LYS A 169 5.08 -11.54 6.23
CA LYS A 169 3.99 -10.86 5.51
C LYS A 169 3.70 -11.54 4.18
N ASN A 170 4.74 -11.81 3.41
CA ASN A 170 4.67 -12.29 2.03
C ASN A 170 5.76 -13.33 1.77
N ARG A 171 5.60 -14.15 0.73
CA ARG A 171 6.63 -15.10 0.30
C ARG A 171 7.65 -14.48 -0.67
N GLY A 172 7.22 -13.52 -1.48
CA GLY A 172 8.08 -12.71 -2.33
C GLY A 172 7.57 -11.28 -2.42
N VAL A 173 8.05 -10.55 -3.44
CA VAL A 173 7.80 -9.12 -3.63
C VAL A 173 6.90 -8.80 -4.83
N ALA A 174 6.54 -9.80 -5.64
CA ALA A 174 5.64 -9.58 -6.77
C ALA A 174 4.20 -9.34 -6.28
N PRO A 175 3.40 -8.45 -6.92
CA PRO A 175 1.98 -8.38 -6.64
C PRO A 175 1.31 -9.75 -6.78
N ASP A 176 0.37 -10.07 -5.88
CA ASP A 176 -0.44 -11.29 -5.95
C ASP A 176 -1.95 -10.97 -6.00
N THR A 177 -2.83 -11.97 -5.88
CA THR A 177 -4.28 -11.73 -5.97
C THR A 177 -4.81 -10.65 -5.02
N ALA A 178 -4.14 -10.32 -3.90
CA ALA A 178 -4.55 -9.21 -3.06
C ALA A 178 -4.52 -7.87 -3.81
N GLU A 179 -3.44 -7.61 -4.55
CA GLU A 179 -3.32 -6.40 -5.36
C GLU A 179 -4.30 -6.42 -6.55
N LEU A 180 -4.53 -7.59 -7.18
CA LEU A 180 -5.49 -7.73 -8.28
C LEU A 180 -6.92 -7.40 -7.82
N HIS A 181 -7.36 -7.96 -6.69
CA HIS A 181 -8.68 -7.65 -6.09
C HIS A 181 -8.79 -6.18 -5.68
N SER A 182 -7.72 -5.60 -5.15
CA SER A 182 -7.70 -4.18 -4.79
C SER A 182 -7.85 -3.28 -6.01
N LEU A 183 -7.17 -3.59 -7.12
CA LEU A 183 -7.33 -2.88 -8.40
C LEU A 183 -8.71 -3.11 -9.01
N ALA A 184 -9.27 -4.31 -8.94
CA ALA A 184 -10.64 -4.60 -9.40
C ALA A 184 -11.68 -3.75 -8.65
N ARG A 185 -11.51 -3.57 -7.33
CA ARG A 185 -12.35 -2.64 -6.54
C ARG A 185 -12.16 -1.19 -6.97
N CYS A 186 -10.93 -0.75 -7.27
CA CYS A 186 -10.67 0.59 -7.82
C CYS A 186 -11.39 0.79 -9.17
N ALA A 187 -11.26 -0.19 -10.08
CA ALA A 187 -11.88 -0.18 -11.39
C ALA A 187 -13.40 -0.13 -11.30
N ALA A 188 -14.02 -0.94 -10.44
CA ALA A 188 -15.46 -0.96 -10.26
C ALA A 188 -16.01 0.38 -9.75
N LEU A 189 -15.32 1.03 -8.80
CA LEU A 189 -15.66 2.40 -8.39
C LEU A 189 -15.46 3.40 -9.53
N ALA A 190 -14.34 3.32 -10.25
CA ALA A 190 -14.03 4.22 -11.35
C ALA A 190 -15.09 4.17 -12.47
N HIS A 191 -15.48 2.97 -12.91
CA HIS A 191 -16.58 2.78 -13.88
C HIS A 191 -17.93 3.25 -13.33
N THR A 192 -18.22 3.02 -12.04
CA THR A 192 -19.45 3.54 -11.40
C THR A 192 -19.53 5.06 -11.52
N VAL A 193 -18.44 5.76 -11.19
CA VAL A 193 -18.37 7.22 -11.27
C VAL A 193 -18.38 7.69 -12.73
N ALA A 194 -17.68 7.00 -13.63
CA ALA A 194 -17.66 7.32 -15.05
C ALA A 194 -19.07 7.26 -15.66
N ALA A 195 -19.85 6.23 -15.33
CA ALA A 195 -21.22 6.07 -15.82
C ALA A 195 -22.20 7.12 -15.26
N LEU A 196 -21.91 7.70 -14.09
CA LEU A 196 -22.72 8.75 -13.47
C LEU A 196 -22.38 10.16 -13.95
N SER A 197 -21.18 10.34 -14.49
CA SER A 197 -20.60 11.63 -14.85
C SER A 197 -20.59 11.83 -16.36
N PRO A 198 -21.16 12.93 -16.90
CA PRO A 198 -21.13 13.19 -18.34
C PRO A 198 -19.71 13.46 -18.87
N THR A 199 -18.77 13.80 -17.99
CA THR A 199 -17.35 14.01 -18.32
C THR A 199 -16.48 12.79 -17.99
N GLY A 200 -17.09 11.68 -17.56
CA GLY A 200 -16.40 10.47 -17.14
C GLY A 200 -15.69 10.59 -15.78
N CYS A 201 -14.76 9.67 -15.53
CA CYS A 201 -13.98 9.55 -14.30
C CYS A 201 -12.51 9.36 -14.64
N ARG A 202 -11.62 9.88 -13.79
CA ARG A 202 -10.19 9.60 -13.82
C ARG A 202 -9.74 9.15 -12.44
N PHE A 203 -9.60 7.85 -12.23
CA PHE A 203 -9.03 7.28 -11.03
C PHE A 203 -7.52 7.12 -11.19
N THR A 204 -6.75 7.90 -10.44
CA THR A 204 -5.28 7.82 -10.41
C THR A 204 -4.84 7.18 -9.11
N VAL A 205 -4.38 5.93 -9.18
CA VAL A 205 -3.56 5.32 -8.13
C VAL A 205 -2.17 5.93 -8.25
N VAL A 206 -1.71 6.56 -7.17
CA VAL A 206 -0.39 7.18 -7.10
C VAL A 206 0.51 6.27 -6.27
N ALA A 207 1.22 5.38 -6.94
CA ALA A 207 2.08 4.37 -6.33
C ALA A 207 3.24 5.02 -5.58
N ASP A 208 3.26 4.90 -4.25
CA ASP A 208 4.16 5.64 -3.37
C ASP A 208 5.45 4.88 -3.01
N GLY A 209 5.89 3.99 -3.91
CA GLY A 209 7.06 3.13 -3.73
C GLY A 209 8.36 3.92 -3.65
N HIS A 210 8.66 4.69 -4.69
CA HIS A 210 9.86 5.55 -4.75
C HIS A 210 9.86 6.63 -3.68
N LYS A 211 8.68 7.20 -3.37
CA LYS A 211 8.51 8.10 -2.23
C LYS A 211 9.04 7.50 -0.93
N TYR A 212 8.59 6.29 -0.58
CA TYR A 212 8.96 5.64 0.68
C TYR A 212 10.25 4.82 0.62
N ASN A 213 10.87 4.64 -0.55
CA ASN A 213 12.21 4.04 -0.66
C ASN A 213 13.26 4.83 0.10
N ARG A 214 13.09 6.15 0.23
CA ARG A 214 13.84 7.02 1.15
C ARG A 214 13.94 6.43 2.56
N ALA A 215 12.87 5.79 3.06
CA ALA A 215 12.83 5.15 4.37
C ALA A 215 13.16 3.66 4.32
N CYS A 216 12.52 2.95 3.39
CA CYS A 216 12.43 1.49 3.36
C CYS A 216 13.60 0.80 2.67
N ARG A 217 14.35 1.50 1.81
CA ARG A 217 15.52 0.99 1.06
C ARG A 217 15.22 -0.24 0.20
N THR A 218 14.02 -0.33 -0.37
CA THR A 218 13.73 -1.33 -1.40
C THR A 218 14.55 -0.96 -2.63
N PRO A 219 15.19 -1.92 -3.32
CA PRO A 219 15.82 -1.64 -4.61
C PRO A 219 14.81 -1.08 -5.61
N ASP A 220 15.21 -0.08 -6.39
CA ASP A 220 14.32 0.62 -7.32
C ASP A 220 13.75 -0.33 -8.38
N ALA A 221 14.56 -1.25 -8.92
CA ALA A 221 14.11 -2.27 -9.87
C ALA A 221 12.97 -3.16 -9.33
N VAL A 222 12.90 -3.38 -8.01
CA VAL A 222 11.81 -4.13 -7.37
C VAL A 222 10.54 -3.28 -7.31
N VAL A 223 10.68 -1.98 -7.04
CA VAL A 223 9.56 -1.03 -7.04
C VAL A 223 9.02 -0.85 -8.46
N ASP A 224 9.89 -0.68 -9.45
CA ASP A 224 9.53 -0.54 -10.86
C ASP A 224 8.77 -1.77 -11.35
N ALA A 225 9.30 -2.97 -11.05
CA ALA A 225 8.63 -4.21 -11.38
C ALA A 225 7.26 -4.32 -10.70
N TYR A 226 7.17 -3.98 -9.41
CA TYR A 226 5.90 -3.99 -8.69
C TYR A 226 4.87 -3.09 -9.37
N GLN A 227 5.22 -1.83 -9.68
CA GLN A 227 4.33 -0.89 -10.35
C GLN A 227 3.96 -1.32 -11.78
N ASP A 228 4.90 -1.87 -12.54
CA ASP A 228 4.65 -2.40 -13.88
C ASP A 228 3.66 -3.55 -13.87
N THR A 229 3.74 -4.44 -12.87
CA THR A 229 2.75 -5.50 -12.70
C THR A 229 1.36 -4.90 -12.43
N LEU A 230 1.25 -3.87 -11.58
CA LEU A 230 -0.04 -3.22 -11.32
C LEU A 230 -0.63 -2.60 -12.58
N ARG A 231 0.17 -1.89 -13.38
CA ARG A 231 -0.26 -1.32 -14.67
C ARG A 231 -0.75 -2.41 -15.63
N ARG A 232 -0.06 -3.55 -15.69
CA ARG A 232 -0.50 -4.70 -16.49
C ARG A 232 -1.82 -5.27 -15.98
N TRP A 233 -2.03 -5.34 -14.66
CA TRP A 233 -3.32 -5.79 -14.15
C TRP A 233 -4.47 -4.84 -14.41
N VAL A 234 -4.22 -3.53 -14.45
CA VAL A 234 -5.24 -2.58 -14.91
C VAL A 234 -5.65 -2.87 -16.36
N ARG A 235 -4.71 -3.19 -17.26
CA ARG A 235 -5.01 -3.68 -18.62
C ARG A 235 -5.82 -4.95 -18.61
N GLU A 236 -5.39 -5.93 -17.81
CA GLU A 236 -6.07 -7.21 -17.70
C GLU A 236 -7.45 -7.11 -17.05
N LEU A 237 -7.78 -6.00 -16.40
CA LEU A 237 -9.10 -5.70 -15.88
C LEU A 237 -9.96 -4.89 -16.88
N ASP A 238 -9.42 -4.54 -18.05
CA ASP A 238 -10.05 -3.69 -19.06
C ASP A 238 -10.51 -2.33 -18.50
N ALA A 239 -9.63 -1.71 -17.71
CA ALA A 239 -9.95 -0.50 -16.95
C ALA A 239 -9.02 0.70 -17.22
N GLU A 240 -8.16 0.63 -18.25
CA GLU A 240 -7.17 1.70 -18.55
C GLU A 240 -7.83 3.04 -18.95
N ASP A 241 -9.08 3.02 -19.40
CA ASP A 241 -9.85 4.19 -19.77
C ASP A 241 -10.27 5.04 -18.55
N VAL A 242 -10.48 4.40 -17.39
CA VAL A 242 -10.93 5.06 -16.15
C VAL A 242 -9.94 4.99 -14.99
N LEU A 243 -9.03 4.01 -15.00
CA LEU A 243 -8.08 3.73 -13.92
C LEU A 243 -6.66 3.73 -14.46
N ARG A 244 -5.74 4.41 -13.74
CA ARG A 244 -4.31 4.38 -14.04
C ARG A 244 -3.48 4.26 -12.78
N VAL A 245 -2.32 3.63 -12.91
CA VAL A 245 -1.28 3.55 -11.88
C VAL A 245 -0.07 4.36 -12.36
N VAL A 246 0.27 5.41 -11.61
CA VAL A 246 1.42 6.29 -11.88
C VAL A 246 2.37 6.25 -10.69
N ASP A 247 3.67 6.47 -10.92
CA ASP A 247 4.60 6.64 -9.81
C ASP A 247 4.34 7.97 -9.10
N TYR A 248 4.45 7.98 -7.77
CA TYR A 248 4.22 9.18 -6.97
C TYR A 248 5.21 10.30 -7.24
N GLU A 249 6.50 9.98 -7.34
CA GLU A 249 7.53 10.99 -7.56
C GLU A 249 7.43 11.57 -8.97
N GLU A 250 7.15 10.73 -9.98
CA GLU A 250 6.86 11.20 -11.34
C GLU A 250 5.61 12.09 -11.40
N TRP A 251 4.53 11.69 -10.73
CA TRP A 251 3.28 12.44 -10.68
C TRP A 251 3.45 13.82 -10.02
N VAL A 252 4.17 13.87 -8.89
CA VAL A 252 4.53 15.13 -8.22
C VAL A 252 5.44 15.98 -9.11
N ALA A 253 6.43 15.37 -9.77
CA ALA A 253 7.34 16.09 -10.66
C ALA A 253 6.63 16.68 -11.89
N GLY A 254 5.61 16.01 -12.41
CA GLY A 254 4.78 16.54 -13.49
C GLY A 254 3.89 17.71 -13.07
N GLY A 255 3.56 17.83 -11.78
CA GLY A 255 2.75 18.92 -11.24
C GLY A 255 3.53 20.11 -10.68
N LEU A 256 4.84 19.98 -10.50
CA LEU A 256 5.69 20.98 -9.86
C LEU A 256 6.83 21.44 -10.76
N GLY A 257 7.29 22.69 -10.56
CA GLY A 257 8.49 23.18 -11.23
C GLY A 257 9.77 22.57 -10.63
N ALA A 258 10.86 22.58 -11.40
CA ALA A 258 12.17 22.07 -10.93
C ALA A 258 12.69 22.77 -9.66
N ALA A 259 12.33 24.04 -9.44
CA ALA A 259 12.67 24.78 -8.22
C ALA A 259 11.92 24.23 -7.00
N ASP A 260 10.62 23.96 -7.12
CA ASP A 260 9.78 23.42 -6.05
C ASP A 260 10.21 22.00 -5.66
N LEU A 261 10.64 21.20 -6.65
CA LEU A 261 11.18 19.86 -6.40
C LEU A 261 12.48 19.90 -5.58
N ARG A 262 13.39 20.82 -5.90
CA ARG A 262 14.61 21.03 -5.10
C ARG A 262 14.28 21.46 -3.68
N GLU A 263 13.36 22.41 -3.53
CA GLU A 263 12.94 22.88 -2.21
C GLU A 263 12.28 21.77 -1.38
N ARG A 264 11.44 20.93 -2.00
CA ARG A 264 10.84 19.75 -1.36
C ARG A 264 11.91 18.81 -0.82
N GLU A 265 12.93 18.49 -1.63
CA GLU A 265 14.02 17.59 -1.21
C GLU A 265 14.86 18.20 -0.09
N GLU A 266 15.20 19.49 -0.17
CA GLU A 266 15.89 20.19 0.90
C GLU A 266 15.08 20.23 2.20
N TYR A 267 13.76 20.45 2.10
CA TYR A 267 12.88 20.46 3.26
C TYR A 267 12.78 19.06 3.90
N TYR A 268 12.67 18.01 3.09
CA TYR A 268 12.74 16.63 3.56
C TYR A 268 14.05 16.32 4.29
N LEU A 269 15.20 16.69 3.72
CA LEU A 269 16.50 16.43 4.33
C LEU A 269 16.65 17.15 5.68
N ARG A 270 16.21 18.41 5.77
CA ARG A 270 16.17 19.16 7.04
C ARG A 270 15.27 18.48 8.07
N GLN A 271 14.06 18.06 7.67
CA GLN A 271 13.11 17.37 8.56
C GLN A 271 13.68 16.04 9.06
N ALA A 272 14.28 15.24 8.18
CA ALA A 272 14.88 13.95 8.54
C ALA A 272 16.03 14.11 9.54
N ALA A 273 16.93 15.08 9.31
CA ALA A 273 18.02 15.40 10.22
C ALA A 273 17.49 15.87 11.58
N ALA A 274 16.53 16.80 11.60
CA ALA A 274 15.96 17.36 12.82
C ALA A 274 15.25 16.29 13.68
N LEU A 275 14.50 15.37 13.07
CA LEU A 275 13.87 14.26 13.78
C LEU A 275 14.90 13.34 14.43
N HIS A 276 15.97 13.02 13.70
CA HIS A 276 17.03 12.16 14.20
C HIS A 276 17.81 12.82 15.35
N GLU A 277 18.18 14.09 15.22
CA GLU A 277 18.90 14.83 16.25
C GLU A 277 18.07 14.99 17.53
N ARG A 278 16.80 15.40 17.39
CA ARG A 278 15.91 15.68 18.52
C ARG A 278 15.51 14.42 19.30
N HIS A 279 15.24 13.33 18.60
CA HIS A 279 14.67 12.12 19.21
C HIS A 279 15.66 10.96 19.31
N GLY A 280 16.78 10.99 18.56
CA GLY A 280 17.74 9.88 18.49
C GLY A 280 18.35 9.53 19.85
N ARG A 281 18.71 10.54 20.66
CA ARG A 281 19.25 10.32 22.02
C ARG A 281 18.23 9.72 23.00
N ARG A 282 16.94 9.83 22.69
CA ARG A 282 15.84 9.32 23.54
C ARG A 282 15.42 7.90 23.14
N PHE A 283 15.70 7.48 21.90
CA PHE A 283 15.47 6.12 21.44
C PHE A 283 16.60 5.20 21.92
N SER A 284 16.24 4.02 22.42
CA SER A 284 17.21 2.98 22.81
C SER A 284 16.95 1.71 22.02
N PRO A 285 17.88 1.28 21.14
CA PRO A 285 17.78 -0.02 20.48
C PRO A 285 17.83 -1.19 21.48
N ALA A 286 18.49 -1.02 22.62
CA ALA A 286 18.54 -2.01 23.69
C ALA A 286 17.20 -2.19 24.41
N ALA A 287 16.40 -1.12 24.55
CA ALA A 287 15.10 -1.12 25.21
C ALA A 287 14.06 -0.29 24.41
N PRO A 288 13.64 -0.77 23.22
CA PRO A 288 12.82 0.03 22.30
C PRO A 288 11.42 0.30 22.84
N ARG A 289 10.83 -0.64 23.60
CA ARG A 289 9.50 -0.44 24.19
C ARG A 289 9.48 0.75 25.16
N ASP A 290 10.40 0.77 26.11
CA ASP A 290 10.40 1.80 27.15
C ASP A 290 10.82 3.16 26.60
N SER A 291 11.81 3.18 25.71
CA SER A 291 12.24 4.43 25.07
C SER A 291 11.17 5.03 24.14
N LEU A 292 10.44 4.20 23.39
CA LEU A 292 9.35 4.66 22.53
C LEU A 292 8.12 5.12 23.32
N ALA A 293 7.81 4.47 24.46
CA ALA A 293 6.76 4.94 25.37
C ALA A 293 7.09 6.35 25.90
N ARG A 294 8.30 6.56 26.43
CA ARG A 294 8.74 7.90 26.89
C ARG A 294 8.76 8.94 25.76
N LEU A 295 9.09 8.52 24.54
CA LEU A 295 9.03 9.39 23.37
C LEU A 295 7.58 9.80 23.03
N ALA A 296 6.64 8.87 23.13
CA ALA A 296 5.22 9.12 22.87
C ALA A 296 4.61 10.09 23.91
N ASP A 297 4.98 9.95 25.18
CA ASP A 297 4.54 10.85 26.25
C ASP A 297 5.06 12.29 26.08
N GLY A 298 6.16 12.46 25.33
CA GLY A 298 6.79 13.75 25.06
C GLY A 298 6.11 14.62 23.99
N GLY A 299 4.98 14.21 23.41
CA GLY A 299 4.17 15.01 22.49
C GLY A 299 3.97 14.42 21.08
N GLY A 300 3.28 15.16 20.20
CA GLY A 300 2.70 14.65 18.94
C GLY A 300 3.68 13.98 17.97
N THR A 301 4.82 14.60 17.68
CA THR A 301 5.83 14.00 16.77
C THR A 301 6.49 12.75 17.36
N GLY A 302 6.69 12.73 18.69
CA GLY A 302 7.21 11.55 19.39
C GLY A 302 6.24 10.37 19.34
N GLN A 303 4.95 10.63 19.55
CA GLN A 303 3.89 9.63 19.40
C GLN A 303 3.85 9.06 17.98
N GLN A 304 3.95 9.93 16.96
CA GLN A 304 3.98 9.52 15.57
C GLN A 304 5.21 8.65 15.25
N LEU A 305 6.41 9.03 15.72
CA LEU A 305 7.62 8.23 15.54
C LEU A 305 7.50 6.85 16.20
N ALA A 306 6.97 6.79 17.42
CA ALA A 306 6.75 5.53 18.13
C ALA A 306 5.80 4.61 17.37
N HIS A 307 4.68 5.14 16.88
CA HIS A 307 3.74 4.39 16.06
C HIS A 307 4.38 3.91 14.74
N THR A 308 5.07 4.81 14.02
CA THR A 308 5.74 4.48 12.76
C THR A 308 6.83 3.42 12.95
N PHE A 309 7.59 3.46 14.04
CA PHE A 309 8.62 2.45 14.33
C PHE A 309 8.04 1.03 14.33
N TRP A 310 6.97 0.80 15.11
CA TRP A 310 6.38 -0.54 15.22
C TRP A 310 5.83 -1.06 13.90
N SER A 311 5.32 -0.16 13.06
CA SER A 311 4.81 -0.51 11.74
C SER A 311 5.94 -0.79 10.75
N ILE A 312 6.90 0.12 10.63
CA ILE A 312 7.93 0.06 9.59
C ILE A 312 8.98 -1.02 9.88
N ALA A 313 9.18 -1.41 11.15
CA ALA A 313 10.14 -2.45 11.53
C ALA A 313 9.87 -3.80 10.84
N THR A 314 8.65 -4.04 10.36
CA THR A 314 8.29 -5.26 9.61
C THR A 314 8.22 -5.02 8.08
N SER A 315 8.80 -3.92 7.63
CA SER A 315 8.80 -3.52 6.22
C SER A 315 10.19 -3.11 5.73
N VAL A 316 11.09 -2.62 6.58
CA VAL A 316 12.45 -2.22 6.17
C VAL A 316 13.18 -3.36 5.44
N HIS A 317 13.85 -3.00 4.34
CA HIS A 317 14.86 -3.86 3.73
C HIS A 317 16.16 -3.68 4.50
N TYR A 318 16.45 -4.64 5.38
CA TYR A 318 17.53 -4.55 6.37
C TYR A 318 18.87 -4.91 5.76
N THR A 319 19.85 -4.00 5.90
CA THR A 319 21.24 -4.27 5.49
C THR A 319 21.92 -5.25 6.45
N ALA A 320 21.62 -5.17 7.74
CA ALA A 320 22.22 -6.04 8.76
C ALA A 320 21.74 -7.50 8.70
N LEU A 321 20.62 -7.78 8.02
CA LEU A 321 20.19 -9.16 7.77
C LEU A 321 20.81 -9.75 6.50
N ASP A 322 21.48 -8.93 5.67
CA ASP A 322 22.06 -9.26 4.36
C ASP A 322 21.25 -10.34 3.64
N THR A 323 20.21 -9.94 2.93
CA THR A 323 19.20 -10.89 2.44
C THR A 323 19.80 -11.95 1.52
N GLY A 324 20.96 -11.73 0.90
CA GLY A 324 21.45 -12.54 -0.22
C GLY A 324 20.48 -12.55 -1.42
N HIS A 325 19.35 -11.86 -1.30
CA HIS A 325 18.45 -11.58 -2.41
C HIS A 325 19.12 -10.41 -3.09
N ALA A 326 19.94 -10.71 -4.09
CA ALA A 326 20.32 -9.72 -5.09
C ALA A 326 19.03 -8.99 -5.44
N GLY A 327 19.00 -7.66 -5.30
CA GLY A 327 17.82 -6.79 -5.37
C GLY A 327 17.09 -6.80 -6.71
N LEU A 328 16.78 -8.00 -7.17
CA LEU A 328 16.23 -8.39 -8.44
C LEU A 328 14.74 -8.66 -8.22
N PRO A 329 13.88 -8.11 -9.09
CA PRO A 329 12.44 -8.32 -8.97
C PRO A 329 12.01 -9.79 -9.06
N ASP A 330 12.84 -10.61 -9.72
CA ASP A 330 12.58 -12.03 -9.99
C ASP A 330 13.56 -12.95 -9.23
N GLY A 331 14.19 -12.45 -8.16
CA GLY A 331 15.14 -13.20 -7.34
C GLY A 331 14.49 -14.32 -6.52
N PRO A 332 15.26 -15.34 -6.08
CA PRO A 332 14.72 -16.46 -5.32
C PRO A 332 14.04 -15.99 -4.04
N CYS A 333 13.01 -16.72 -3.60
CA CYS A 333 12.37 -16.50 -2.30
C CYS A 333 13.31 -16.76 -1.11
N TYR A 334 12.87 -16.31 0.05
CA TYR A 334 13.62 -16.39 1.31
C TYR A 334 14.10 -17.80 1.66
N SER A 335 15.40 -17.96 1.96
CA SER A 335 15.90 -19.18 2.58
C SER A 335 15.25 -19.42 3.94
N ASP A 336 15.12 -20.68 4.35
CA ASP A 336 14.49 -21.03 5.64
C ASP A 336 15.21 -20.36 6.82
N ALA A 337 16.54 -20.28 6.78
CA ALA A 337 17.35 -19.58 7.78
C ALA A 337 17.03 -18.07 7.84
N TYR A 338 16.81 -17.41 6.70
CA TYR A 338 16.42 -16.01 6.68
C TYR A 338 15.00 -15.81 7.26
N GLN A 339 14.06 -16.66 6.85
CA GLN A 339 12.67 -16.61 7.35
C GLN A 339 12.63 -16.74 8.87
N GLU A 340 13.40 -17.69 9.39
CA GLU A 340 13.51 -17.96 10.82
C GLU A 340 14.14 -16.77 11.56
N ALA A 341 15.28 -16.26 11.09
CA ALA A 341 15.95 -15.12 11.70
C ALA A 341 15.06 -13.87 11.75
N TYR A 342 14.34 -13.59 10.66
CA TYR A 342 13.40 -12.48 10.58
C TYR A 342 12.22 -12.67 11.56
N ALA A 343 11.62 -13.87 11.60
CA ALA A 343 10.53 -14.16 12.52
C ALA A 343 10.97 -14.01 13.99
N GLN A 344 12.18 -14.45 14.33
CA GLN A 344 12.75 -14.23 15.67
C GLN A 344 12.93 -12.76 15.99
N TYR A 345 13.48 -11.97 15.06
CA TYR A 345 13.62 -10.54 15.22
C TYR A 345 12.27 -9.87 15.53
N VAL A 346 11.24 -10.16 14.73
CA VAL A 346 9.90 -9.58 14.95
C VAL A 346 9.30 -10.03 16.28
N ALA A 347 9.44 -11.30 16.66
CA ALA A 347 8.96 -11.80 17.95
C ALA A 347 9.60 -11.05 19.13
N HIS A 348 10.89 -10.74 19.03
CA HIS A 348 11.68 -10.08 20.08
C HIS A 348 11.76 -8.56 19.94
N LEU A 349 11.17 -7.96 18.90
CA LEU A 349 11.36 -6.55 18.56
C LEU A 349 11.19 -5.59 19.75
N GLY A 350 10.20 -5.85 20.61
CA GLY A 350 9.94 -5.02 21.80
C GLY A 350 10.55 -5.49 23.12
N ARG A 351 11.39 -6.54 23.14
CA ARG A 351 12.03 -7.05 24.37
C ARG A 351 13.38 -6.37 24.62
N PRO A 352 13.77 -6.10 25.88
CA PRO A 352 15.11 -5.63 26.20
C PRO A 352 16.18 -6.63 25.76
N LEU A 353 17.32 -6.15 25.25
CA LEU A 353 18.44 -7.02 24.82
C LEU A 353 19.19 -7.69 25.98
N THR A 354 18.95 -7.26 27.22
CA THR A 354 19.54 -7.83 28.44
C THR A 354 18.77 -9.04 28.97
N GLY A 355 17.57 -9.33 28.44
CA GLY A 355 16.71 -10.44 28.85
C GLY A 355 16.85 -11.66 27.93
N THR A 356 18.04 -12.25 27.84
CA THR A 356 18.30 -13.44 27.00
C THR A 356 17.89 -14.72 27.72
N GLY A 357 16.57 -14.96 27.84
CA GLY A 357 16.10 -16.34 27.96
C GLY A 357 16.34 -17.07 26.62
N PRO A 358 16.86 -18.30 26.60
CA PRO A 358 16.98 -19.06 25.36
C PRO A 358 15.58 -19.26 24.76
N VAL A 359 15.36 -18.76 23.54
CA VAL A 359 14.24 -19.22 22.71
C VAL A 359 14.80 -20.30 21.82
N THR A 360 14.59 -21.54 22.23
CA THR A 360 14.84 -22.71 21.41
C THR A 360 13.72 -22.83 20.38
N GLY A 361 14.06 -23.24 19.16
CA GLY A 361 13.06 -23.71 18.21
C GLY A 361 12.31 -24.94 18.76
N PRO A 362 11.28 -25.42 18.06
CA PRO A 362 10.55 -26.64 18.44
C PRO A 362 11.47 -27.85 18.69
N ASP A 363 12.66 -27.87 18.09
CA ASP A 363 13.64 -28.96 18.21
C ASP A 363 14.75 -28.70 19.25
N GLY A 364 14.61 -27.72 20.15
CA GLY A 364 15.59 -27.45 21.20
C GLY A 364 16.88 -26.74 20.74
N GLN A 365 17.12 -26.59 19.44
CA GLN A 365 18.27 -25.90 18.87
C GLN A 365 18.05 -24.38 18.77
N ARG A 366 19.15 -23.62 18.83
CA ARG A 366 19.15 -22.19 18.55
C ARG A 366 19.17 -21.97 17.03
N PRO A 367 18.26 -21.15 16.50
CA PRO A 367 18.24 -20.91 15.07
C PRO A 367 19.48 -20.19 14.56
N ALA A 368 20.01 -20.69 13.46
CA ALA A 368 21.02 -20.01 12.68
C ALA A 368 20.36 -18.84 11.94
N ALA A 369 20.93 -17.66 12.11
CA ALA A 369 20.72 -16.54 11.20
C ALA A 369 21.61 -16.73 9.95
N PRO A 370 21.35 -15.99 8.86
CA PRO A 370 22.29 -15.91 7.75
C PRO A 370 23.72 -15.65 8.28
N TYR A 371 24.71 -16.34 7.69
CA TYR A 371 26.15 -16.11 7.92
C TYR A 371 26.70 -16.44 9.33
N GLY A 372 26.19 -17.49 9.97
CA GLY A 372 26.83 -18.09 11.16
C GLY A 372 26.59 -17.36 12.48
N ARG A 373 25.73 -16.32 12.49
CA ARG A 373 25.20 -15.73 13.73
C ARG A 373 23.98 -16.50 14.20
N THR A 374 23.66 -16.46 15.49
CA THR A 374 22.36 -16.95 15.96
C THR A 374 21.32 -15.87 15.79
N ALA A 375 20.08 -16.22 15.44
CA ALA A 375 18.99 -15.25 15.40
C ALA A 375 18.63 -14.67 16.79
N ALA A 376 19.23 -15.20 17.85
CA ALA A 376 19.22 -14.64 19.21
C ALA A 376 20.40 -13.66 19.50
N ASP A 377 21.25 -13.33 18.52
CA ASP A 377 22.41 -12.44 18.68
C ASP A 377 21.95 -11.01 19.05
N PRO A 378 22.29 -10.50 20.25
CA PRO A 378 21.93 -9.15 20.65
C PRO A 378 22.49 -8.06 19.74
N ALA A 379 23.68 -8.26 19.14
CA ALA A 379 24.30 -7.29 18.25
C ALA A 379 23.51 -7.16 16.94
N LEU A 380 23.02 -8.27 16.39
CA LEU A 380 22.13 -8.27 15.23
C LEU A 380 20.82 -7.52 15.54
N HIS A 381 20.15 -7.86 16.65
CA HIS A 381 18.89 -7.18 17.02
C HIS A 381 19.08 -5.68 17.26
N HIS A 382 20.21 -5.29 17.85
CA HIS A 382 20.58 -3.89 18.01
C HIS A 382 20.64 -3.17 16.66
N ALA A 383 21.39 -3.72 15.70
CA ALA A 383 21.54 -3.14 14.37
C ALA A 383 20.20 -3.04 13.63
N LEU A 384 19.36 -4.08 13.67
CA LEU A 384 18.04 -4.05 13.04
C LEU A 384 17.12 -2.99 13.65
N ARG A 385 17.13 -2.82 14.96
CA ARG A 385 16.34 -1.78 15.64
C ARG A 385 16.83 -0.37 15.30
N GLU A 386 18.14 -0.17 15.15
CA GLU A 386 18.68 1.11 14.68
C GLU A 386 18.27 1.43 13.24
N GLU A 387 18.33 0.44 12.34
CA GLU A 387 17.85 0.59 10.96
C GLU A 387 16.36 0.93 10.91
N ALA A 388 15.54 0.22 11.69
CA ALA A 388 14.10 0.48 11.81
C ALA A 388 13.82 1.89 12.33
N TRP A 389 14.58 2.37 13.32
CA TRP A 389 14.46 3.72 13.86
C TRP A 389 14.81 4.80 12.83
N ARG A 390 15.92 4.63 12.11
CA ARG A 390 16.31 5.55 11.03
C ARG A 390 15.26 5.56 9.91
N ALA A 391 14.70 4.40 9.57
CA ALA A 391 13.61 4.30 8.61
C ALA A 391 12.35 5.02 9.11
N ALA A 392 11.98 4.87 10.38
CA ALA A 392 10.84 5.58 10.97
C ALA A 392 11.01 7.10 10.89
N CYS A 393 12.21 7.62 11.20
CA CYS A 393 12.51 9.05 11.07
C CYS A 393 12.33 9.54 9.63
N ARG A 394 12.90 8.82 8.63
CA ARG A 394 12.79 9.19 7.22
C ARG A 394 11.36 9.09 6.70
N TYR A 395 10.61 8.08 7.12
CA TYR A 395 9.20 7.90 6.75
C TYR A 395 8.33 9.05 7.28
N VAL A 396 8.52 9.42 8.56
CA VAL A 396 7.83 10.55 9.15
C VAL A 396 8.23 11.85 8.46
N ALA A 397 9.52 12.06 8.19
CA ALA A 397 10.01 13.24 7.49
C ALA A 397 9.36 13.45 6.12
N ILE A 398 9.36 12.44 5.24
CA ILE A 398 8.76 12.58 3.90
C ILE A 398 7.23 12.74 3.97
N SER A 399 6.58 12.09 4.95
CA SER A 399 5.14 12.26 5.17
C SER A 399 4.78 13.68 5.62
N LEU A 400 5.58 14.27 6.51
CA LEU A 400 5.37 15.64 6.98
C LEU A 400 5.68 16.64 5.87
N THR A 401 6.79 16.46 5.17
CA THR A 401 7.21 17.29 4.03
C THR A 401 6.08 17.42 3.01
N ASP A 402 5.54 16.29 2.52
CA ASP A 402 4.52 16.32 1.49
C ASP A 402 3.17 16.90 1.97
N ARG A 403 2.88 16.81 3.28
CA ARG A 403 1.66 17.39 3.85
C ARG A 403 1.79 18.88 4.09
N ASP A 404 2.91 19.31 4.65
CA ASP A 404 3.21 20.72 4.86
C ASP A 404 3.23 21.48 3.53
N LEU A 405 3.71 20.84 2.47
CA LEU A 405 3.69 21.39 1.11
C LEU A 405 2.38 21.11 0.36
N ASN A 406 1.43 20.38 0.98
CA ASN A 406 0.12 20.02 0.44
C ASN A 406 0.15 19.49 -1.00
N LEU A 407 1.14 18.64 -1.31
CA LEU A 407 1.52 18.31 -2.69
C LEU A 407 0.36 17.75 -3.51
N VAL A 408 -0.48 16.91 -2.93
CA VAL A 408 -1.63 16.35 -3.65
C VAL A 408 -2.58 17.44 -4.15
N ARG A 409 -2.82 18.49 -3.36
CA ARG A 409 -3.69 19.61 -3.76
C ARG A 409 -3.01 20.56 -4.73
N GLU A 410 -1.69 20.75 -4.61
CA GLU A 410 -0.95 21.54 -5.59
C GLU A 410 -0.91 20.85 -6.96
N THR A 411 -0.76 19.51 -6.99
CA THR A 411 -0.73 18.72 -8.23
C THR A 411 -2.13 18.49 -8.82
N ALA A 412 -3.15 18.27 -7.99
CA ALA A 412 -4.52 18.01 -8.44
C ALA A 412 -5.55 18.74 -7.55
N PRO A 413 -5.78 20.05 -7.77
CA PRO A 413 -6.55 20.89 -6.86
C PRO A 413 -8.01 20.48 -6.73
N ARG A 414 -8.62 20.03 -7.82
CA ARG A 414 -10.04 19.63 -7.91
C ARG A 414 -10.29 18.15 -7.65
N ALA A 415 -9.23 17.35 -7.46
CA ALA A 415 -9.38 15.92 -7.21
C ALA A 415 -10.02 15.62 -5.85
N VAL A 416 -10.80 14.54 -5.80
CA VAL A 416 -11.23 13.92 -4.55
C VAL A 416 -10.10 13.01 -4.07
N LYS A 417 -9.48 13.38 -2.97
CA LYS A 417 -8.40 12.61 -2.36
C LYS A 417 -8.96 11.40 -1.62
N LEU A 418 -8.53 10.22 -2.04
CA LEU A 418 -8.80 8.95 -1.38
C LEU A 418 -7.63 8.58 -0.47
N THR A 419 -7.90 7.79 0.56
CA THR A 419 -6.92 7.34 1.55
C THR A 419 -7.36 6.03 2.18
N ILE A 420 -6.42 5.23 2.67
CA ILE A 420 -6.69 4.04 3.50
C ILE A 420 -6.93 4.41 4.98
N HIS A 421 -6.87 5.70 5.29
CA HIS A 421 -6.88 6.28 6.62
C HIS A 421 -7.72 7.55 6.58
N GLY A 422 -9.02 7.45 6.90
CA GLY A 422 -9.96 8.58 6.84
C GLY A 422 -9.50 9.79 7.65
N LYS A 423 -9.61 10.98 7.06
CA LYS A 423 -9.25 12.28 7.66
C LYS A 423 -10.20 13.36 7.16
N PRO A 424 -10.33 14.50 7.86
CA PRO A 424 -11.06 15.66 7.35
C PRO A 424 -10.61 16.02 5.92
N GLY A 425 -11.56 16.16 5.00
CA GLY A 425 -11.34 16.48 3.59
C GLY A 425 -10.97 15.30 2.66
N GLU A 426 -10.83 14.09 3.19
CA GLU A 426 -10.39 12.88 2.47
C GLU A 426 -11.39 11.71 2.62
N LEU A 427 -11.51 10.86 1.59
CA LEU A 427 -12.38 9.68 1.64
C LEU A 427 -11.61 8.41 1.99
N HIS A 428 -12.02 7.72 3.05
CA HIS A 428 -11.45 6.44 3.46
C HIS A 428 -11.91 5.31 2.53
N PHE A 429 -11.16 5.06 1.47
CA PHE A 429 -11.46 3.99 0.51
C PHE A 429 -10.96 2.64 1.01
N THR A 430 -11.83 1.64 0.98
CA THR A 430 -11.55 0.27 1.40
C THR A 430 -11.20 -0.57 0.18
N THR A 431 -9.94 -0.98 0.07
CA THR A 431 -9.43 -1.78 -1.07
C THR A 431 -9.49 -3.28 -0.86
N ALA A 432 -9.70 -3.73 0.38
CA ALA A 432 -9.89 -5.15 0.69
C ALA A 432 -11.38 -5.49 0.84
N ALA A 433 -11.68 -6.78 1.00
CA ALA A 433 -13.02 -7.22 1.40
C ALA A 433 -13.42 -6.59 2.75
N SER A 434 -14.72 -6.40 3.01
CA SER A 434 -15.23 -5.74 4.21
C SER A 434 -14.71 -6.32 5.53
N ARG A 435 -14.55 -7.66 5.59
CA ARG A 435 -13.96 -8.38 6.74
C ARG A 435 -12.49 -8.04 7.00
N ASP A 436 -11.76 -7.66 5.96
CA ASP A 436 -10.31 -7.42 5.99
C ASP A 436 -10.00 -5.94 5.69
N ALA A 437 -10.96 -5.04 5.86
CA ALA A 437 -10.86 -3.65 5.45
C ALA A 437 -9.77 -2.80 6.15
N ASN A 438 -9.10 -3.35 7.16
CA ASN A 438 -7.90 -2.75 7.78
C ASN A 438 -6.58 -3.26 7.14
N MET A 439 -6.65 -4.18 6.18
CA MET A 439 -5.52 -4.72 5.45
C MET A 439 -5.37 -4.02 4.11
N THR A 440 -4.12 -3.81 3.72
CA THR A 440 -3.75 -3.32 2.39
C THR A 440 -2.97 -4.40 1.65
N ALA A 441 -3.23 -4.57 0.36
CA ALA A 441 -2.64 -5.63 -0.46
C ALA A 441 -1.12 -5.73 -0.35
N GLN A 442 -0.42 -4.60 -0.44
CA GLN A 442 1.04 -4.48 -0.30
C GLN A 442 1.62 -5.04 1.01
N HIS A 443 0.80 -5.24 2.05
CA HIS A 443 1.20 -5.78 3.34
C HIS A 443 0.55 -7.13 3.67
N SER A 444 -0.07 -7.78 2.69
CA SER A 444 -0.74 -9.06 2.84
C SER A 444 -0.46 -9.96 1.64
N THR A 445 -0.83 -11.22 1.77
CA THR A 445 -0.93 -12.15 0.65
C THR A 445 -2.39 -12.41 0.33
N GLY A 446 -2.74 -12.40 -0.94
CA GLY A 446 -4.08 -12.72 -1.42
C GLY A 446 -4.44 -14.20 -1.25
N GLY A 447 -5.73 -14.47 -1.21
CA GLY A 447 -6.22 -15.84 -1.14
C GLY A 447 -7.73 -15.92 -1.25
N TYR A 448 -8.25 -17.14 -1.30
CA TYR A 448 -9.69 -17.41 -1.39
C TYR A 448 -10.11 -18.33 -0.26
N ALA A 449 -11.18 -17.94 0.42
CA ALA A 449 -11.94 -18.86 1.25
C ALA A 449 -13.03 -19.48 0.38
N LEU A 450 -12.98 -20.80 0.20
CA LEU A 450 -13.91 -21.55 -0.65
C LEU A 450 -15.00 -22.14 0.25
N LEU A 451 -16.17 -21.53 0.22
CA LEU A 451 -17.29 -21.89 1.09
C LEU A 451 -18.62 -21.73 0.35
N ASP A 452 -19.53 -22.69 0.54
CA ASP A 452 -20.89 -22.66 -0.01
C ASP A 452 -20.93 -22.46 -1.53
N GLY A 453 -20.02 -23.09 -2.26
CA GLY A 453 -19.93 -22.96 -3.72
C GLY A 453 -19.48 -21.57 -4.20
N ARG A 454 -18.79 -20.80 -3.36
CA ARG A 454 -18.29 -19.47 -3.70
C ARG A 454 -16.84 -19.26 -3.28
N ALA A 455 -16.09 -18.55 -4.12
CA ALA A 455 -14.75 -18.07 -3.80
C ALA A 455 -14.82 -16.67 -3.20
N ARG A 456 -14.39 -16.50 -1.94
CA ARG A 456 -14.38 -15.21 -1.25
C ARG A 456 -12.95 -14.69 -1.06
N PRO A 457 -12.58 -13.51 -1.57
CA PRO A 457 -11.24 -12.98 -1.43
C PRO A 457 -10.89 -12.70 0.03
N THR A 458 -9.68 -13.05 0.43
CA THR A 458 -9.12 -12.86 1.78
C THR A 458 -7.82 -12.07 1.71
N PHE A 459 -7.56 -11.27 2.75
CA PHE A 459 -6.31 -10.53 2.90
C PHE A 459 -5.72 -10.84 4.27
N ARG A 460 -4.63 -11.63 4.30
CA ARG A 460 -3.97 -12.07 5.53
C ARG A 460 -2.46 -12.00 5.39
N TYR A 461 -1.76 -11.89 6.51
CA TYR A 461 -0.31 -12.08 6.48
C TYR A 461 0.03 -13.53 6.17
N ARG A 462 1.11 -13.78 5.43
CA ARG A 462 1.61 -15.13 5.15
C ARG A 462 1.69 -16.01 6.39
N ILE A 463 2.22 -15.49 7.50
CA ILE A 463 2.34 -16.26 8.75
C ILE A 463 0.98 -16.71 9.30
N GLU A 464 -0.09 -15.95 9.09
CA GLU A 464 -1.45 -16.35 9.52
C GLU A 464 -1.99 -17.47 8.63
N ARG A 465 -1.72 -17.42 7.32
CA ARG A 465 -2.17 -18.41 6.33
C ARG A 465 -1.48 -19.76 6.52
N GLU A 466 -0.15 -19.73 6.60
CA GLU A 466 0.64 -20.96 6.77
C GLU A 466 0.41 -21.61 8.14
N ALA A 467 0.19 -20.80 9.19
CA ALA A 467 -0.27 -21.28 10.49
C ALA A 467 -1.64 -21.96 10.44
N ALA A 468 -2.56 -21.45 9.63
CA ALA A 468 -3.88 -22.04 9.43
C ALA A 468 -3.85 -23.29 8.53
N GLY A 469 -2.68 -23.64 7.99
CA GLY A 469 -2.55 -24.79 7.11
C GLY A 469 -3.03 -24.55 5.68
N GLU A 470 -3.29 -23.29 5.30
CA GLU A 470 -3.74 -22.94 3.95
C GLU A 470 -2.75 -23.43 2.87
N THR A 471 -3.30 -23.76 1.71
CA THR A 471 -2.58 -24.34 0.57
C THR A 471 -2.10 -23.23 -0.36
N PRO A 472 -0.78 -23.14 -0.64
CA PRO A 472 -0.25 -22.21 -1.62
C PRO A 472 -0.65 -22.63 -3.04
N VAL A 473 -1.03 -21.67 -3.87
CA VAL A 473 -1.30 -21.89 -5.30
C VAL A 473 -0.15 -21.31 -6.13
N LEU A 474 0.58 -22.18 -6.80
CA LEU A 474 1.69 -21.84 -7.69
C LEU A 474 1.24 -21.87 -9.14
N LEU A 475 2.01 -21.19 -9.98
CA LEU A 475 1.78 -21.14 -11.43
C LEU A 475 2.94 -21.82 -12.14
N HIS A 476 2.64 -22.43 -13.28
CA HIS A 476 3.65 -22.91 -14.22
C HIS A 476 3.37 -22.45 -15.65
N GLY A 477 4.41 -22.36 -16.48
CA GLY A 477 4.31 -22.07 -17.91
C GLY A 477 4.20 -20.59 -18.29
N ALA A 478 4.14 -19.67 -17.33
CA ALA A 478 4.16 -18.23 -17.60
C ALA A 478 5.58 -17.73 -17.96
N ALA A 479 6.60 -18.25 -17.28
CA ALA A 479 7.99 -17.81 -17.45
C ALA A 479 8.50 -17.99 -18.89
N ASP A 480 8.16 -19.12 -19.51
CA ASP A 480 8.53 -19.45 -20.90
C ASP A 480 7.73 -18.64 -21.93
N ARG A 481 6.54 -18.16 -21.56
CA ARG A 481 5.65 -17.37 -22.43
C ARG A 481 5.91 -15.88 -22.36
N ALA A 482 6.32 -15.36 -21.20
CA ALA A 482 6.39 -13.92 -20.94
C ALA A 482 7.26 -13.12 -21.91
N GLU A 483 8.25 -13.74 -22.56
CA GLU A 483 9.08 -13.10 -23.59
C GLU A 483 8.30 -12.83 -24.89
N ARG A 484 7.43 -13.77 -25.28
CA ARG A 484 6.60 -13.66 -26.50
C ARG A 484 5.25 -12.98 -26.22
N GLU A 485 4.76 -13.13 -25.00
CA GLU A 485 3.43 -12.74 -24.58
C GLU A 485 3.52 -11.89 -23.30
N PRO A 486 3.75 -10.57 -23.43
CA PRO A 486 4.06 -9.71 -22.26
C PRO A 486 2.95 -9.64 -21.20
N HIS A 487 1.73 -10.07 -21.50
CA HIS A 487 0.63 -10.13 -20.54
C HIS A 487 0.83 -11.26 -19.50
N PHE A 488 1.66 -12.26 -19.78
CA PHE A 488 2.08 -13.28 -18.80
C PHE A 488 3.16 -12.79 -17.83
N LEU A 489 3.79 -11.63 -18.05
CA LEU A 489 4.90 -11.16 -17.22
C LEU A 489 4.56 -11.09 -15.71
N PRO A 490 3.39 -10.59 -15.27
CA PRO A 490 3.00 -10.66 -13.86
C PRO A 490 3.06 -12.08 -13.27
N LEU A 491 2.58 -13.07 -14.01
CA LEU A 491 2.53 -14.46 -13.57
C LEU A 491 3.91 -15.10 -13.61
N ALA A 492 4.73 -14.78 -14.61
CA ALA A 492 6.11 -15.24 -14.72
C ALA A 492 6.96 -14.82 -13.51
N ARG A 493 6.74 -13.61 -12.97
CA ARG A 493 7.43 -13.16 -11.75
C ARG A 493 7.06 -14.01 -10.53
N LEU A 494 5.79 -14.36 -10.39
CA LEU A 494 5.32 -15.25 -9.32
C LEU A 494 5.91 -16.67 -9.49
N GLU A 495 5.90 -17.20 -10.71
CA GLU A 495 6.46 -18.53 -11.03
C GLU A 495 7.97 -18.60 -10.76
N ARG A 496 8.76 -17.66 -11.31
CA ARG A 496 10.23 -17.64 -11.15
C ARG A 496 10.67 -17.59 -9.69
N THR A 497 9.89 -16.90 -8.86
CA THR A 497 10.18 -16.76 -7.44
C THR A 497 9.59 -17.89 -6.59
N GLN A 498 8.72 -18.75 -7.15
CA GLN A 498 7.90 -19.71 -6.39
C GLN A 498 7.06 -19.00 -5.31
N GLN A 499 6.61 -17.78 -5.64
CA GLN A 499 5.67 -17.02 -4.85
C GLN A 499 4.24 -17.43 -5.26
N PRO A 500 3.37 -17.78 -4.29
CA PRO A 500 1.98 -18.08 -4.57
C PRO A 500 1.23 -16.90 -5.17
N VAL A 501 0.44 -17.16 -6.22
CA VAL A 501 -0.52 -16.18 -6.75
C VAL A 501 -1.67 -15.97 -5.75
N ALA A 502 -1.98 -16.99 -4.97
CA ALA A 502 -2.99 -17.00 -3.92
C ALA A 502 -2.70 -18.11 -2.90
N TYR A 503 -3.38 -18.05 -1.76
CA TYR A 503 -3.58 -19.19 -0.86
C TYR A 503 -5.05 -19.59 -0.86
N VAL A 504 -5.35 -20.86 -0.61
CA VAL A 504 -6.72 -21.37 -0.45
C VAL A 504 -6.86 -22.21 0.82
N ASP A 505 -8.03 -22.20 1.43
CA ASP A 505 -8.37 -23.07 2.56
C ASP A 505 -8.72 -24.50 2.12
N ASP A 506 -9.28 -24.66 0.93
CA ASP A 506 -9.55 -25.94 0.27
C ASP A 506 -8.96 -25.96 -1.15
N PRO A 507 -8.02 -26.87 -1.48
CA PRO A 507 -7.48 -26.99 -2.83
C PRO A 507 -8.36 -27.79 -3.80
N ALA A 508 -9.38 -28.52 -3.33
CA ALA A 508 -10.14 -29.44 -4.18
C ALA A 508 -10.72 -28.76 -5.44
N PRO A 509 -11.32 -27.56 -5.37
CA PRO A 509 -11.85 -26.87 -6.55
C PRO A 509 -10.80 -26.48 -7.61
N LEU A 510 -9.53 -26.36 -7.20
CA LEU A 510 -8.43 -26.10 -8.12
C LEU A 510 -8.00 -27.38 -8.85
N LEU A 511 -8.09 -28.53 -8.18
CA LEU A 511 -7.68 -29.83 -8.71
C LEU A 511 -8.74 -30.45 -9.64
N ASP A 512 -10.02 -30.10 -9.46
CA ASP A 512 -11.12 -30.61 -10.28
C ASP A 512 -11.61 -29.61 -11.36
N SER A 513 -10.87 -28.50 -11.55
CA SER A 513 -11.18 -27.43 -12.52
C SER A 513 -12.53 -26.70 -12.28
N THR A 514 -13.12 -26.79 -11.09
CA THR A 514 -14.36 -26.06 -10.76
C THR A 514 -14.14 -24.64 -10.25
N PHE A 515 -12.91 -24.27 -9.90
CA PHE A 515 -12.58 -22.97 -9.32
C PHE A 515 -13.06 -21.74 -10.14
N PRO A 516 -12.96 -21.69 -11.48
CA PRO A 516 -13.52 -20.58 -12.27
C PRO A 516 -15.01 -20.36 -12.02
N HIS A 517 -15.80 -21.43 -11.88
CA HIS A 517 -17.24 -21.35 -11.58
C HIS A 517 -17.50 -20.73 -10.20
N LEU A 518 -16.64 -21.03 -9.21
CA LEU A 518 -16.74 -20.42 -7.88
C LEU A 518 -16.50 -18.91 -7.88
N LEU A 519 -15.83 -18.38 -8.92
CA LEU A 519 -15.59 -16.96 -9.11
C LEU A 519 -16.71 -16.24 -9.88
N GLU A 520 -17.66 -16.96 -10.48
CA GLU A 520 -18.80 -16.33 -11.17
C GLU A 520 -19.64 -15.47 -10.22
N ALA A 521 -19.75 -15.91 -8.97
CA ALA A 521 -20.43 -15.19 -7.89
C ALA A 521 -19.49 -14.29 -7.06
N LEU A 522 -18.28 -13.99 -7.57
CA LEU A 522 -17.31 -13.15 -6.88
C LEU A 522 -17.93 -11.78 -6.59
N GLU A 523 -17.95 -11.43 -5.30
CA GLU A 523 -18.32 -10.10 -4.82
C GLU A 523 -17.05 -9.30 -4.57
N LEU A 524 -16.98 -8.11 -5.19
CA LEU A 524 -15.91 -7.15 -4.92
C LEU A 524 -16.12 -6.44 -3.60
#